data_AF-A0A1I0GIW1-F1
#
_entry.id   AF-A0A1I0GIW1-F1
#
_cell.length_a   1.000
_cell.length_b   1.000
_cell.length_c   1.000
_cell.angle_alpha   90.00
_cell.angle_beta   90.00
_cell.angle_gamma   90.00
#
_symmetry.space_group_name_H-M   'P 1'
#
loop_
_entity.id
_entity.type
_entity.pdbx_description
1 polymer ?
#
loop_
_entity_poly.entity_id
_entity_poly.type
_entity_poly.pdbx_seq_one_letter_code
_entity_poly.pdbx_strand_id
1 'polypeptide(L)' 'MAKGIEMSFPTVSALRSWLKEKNFWSDSAEEYDEWLQEFCQNNTITVDGEEWDYWDCWELI' A
#
# COMPACT_ATOMS: atom_id res chain seq x y z
N MET A 1 12.91 -11.82 -11.91
CA MET A 1 12.26 -11.54 -10.62
C MET A 1 10.79 -11.41 -10.92
N ALA A 2 9.95 -12.29 -10.38
CA ALA A 2 8.51 -12.17 -10.59
C ALA A 2 8.05 -10.95 -9.78
N LYS A 3 7.55 -9.89 -10.45
CA LYS A 3 6.71 -8.89 -9.77
C LYS A 3 5.62 -9.69 -9.05
N GLY A 4 5.40 -9.41 -7.76
CA GLY A 4 4.43 -10.10 -6.92
C GLY A 4 2.99 -9.79 -7.32
N ILE A 5 2.10 -9.73 -6.35
CA ILE A 5 0.66 -9.56 -6.61
C ILE A 5 0.42 -8.14 -7.13
N GLU A 6 -0.37 -8.02 -8.20
CA GLU A 6 -0.91 -6.73 -8.62
C GLU A 6 -2.20 -6.47 -7.84
N MET A 7 -2.22 -5.40 -7.04
CA MET A 7 -3.40 -4.95 -6.31
C MET A 7 -3.97 -3.72 -7.00
N SER A 8 -5.18 -3.86 -7.53
CA SER A 8 -5.91 -2.75 -8.15
C SER A 8 -7.02 -2.24 -7.25
N PHE A 9 -7.05 -0.93 -7.05
CA PHE A 9 -8.08 -0.22 -6.30
C PHE A 9 -8.89 0.67 -7.25
N PRO A 10 -10.23 0.71 -7.11
CA PRO A 10 -11.07 1.53 -7.97
C PRO A 10 -10.98 3.03 -7.66
N THR A 11 -10.54 3.42 -6.47
CA THR A 11 -10.40 4.83 -6.05
C THR A 11 -9.31 5.00 -4.99
N VAL A 12 -8.77 6.21 -4.86
CA VAL A 12 -7.83 6.58 -3.78
C VAL A 12 -8.45 6.36 -2.39
N SER A 13 -9.76 6.57 -2.25
CA SER A 13 -10.46 6.32 -0.98
C SER A 13 -10.47 4.85 -0.59
N ALA A 14 -10.58 3.95 -1.57
CA ALA A 14 -10.51 2.50 -1.34
C ALA A 14 -9.09 2.08 -0.90
N LEU A 15 -8.06 2.58 -1.60
CA LEU A 15 -6.66 2.36 -1.20
C LEU A 15 -6.42 2.87 0.22
N ARG A 16 -6.82 4.11 0.51
CA ARG A 16 -6.68 4.72 1.84
C ARG A 16 -7.36 3.91 2.93
N SER A 17 -8.58 3.43 2.69
CA SER A 17 -9.29 2.62 3.69
C SER A 17 -8.57 1.31 3.96
N TRP A 18 -8.03 0.67 2.93
CA TRP A 18 -7.25 -0.55 3.06
C TRP A 18 -5.93 -0.35 3.80
N LEU A 19 -5.19 0.72 3.47
CA LEU A 19 -3.95 1.09 4.16
C LEU A 19 -4.22 1.40 5.64
N LYS A 20 -5.31 2.15 5.94
CA LYS A 20 -5.69 2.45 7.33
C LYS A 20 -6.10 1.22 8.12
N GLU A 21 -6.79 0.28 7.49
CA GLU A 21 -7.10 -1.00 8.12
C GLU A 21 -5.80 -1.75 8.45
N LYS A 22 -4.85 -1.81 7.51
CA LYS A 22 -3.53 -2.41 7.76
C LYS A 22 -2.78 -1.75 8.90
N ASN A 23 -2.71 -0.42 8.91
CA ASN A 23 -2.08 0.35 10.00
C ASN A 23 -2.77 0.11 11.35
N PHE A 24 -4.10 -0.03 11.39
CA PHE A 24 -4.83 -0.34 12.61
C PHE A 24 -4.48 -1.72 13.20
N TRP A 25 -4.13 -2.69 12.35
CA TRP A 25 -3.73 -4.03 12.78
C TRP A 25 -2.23 -4.15 13.09
N SER A 26 -1.43 -3.14 12.74
CA SER A 26 -0.01 -3.09 13.08
C SER A 26 0.19 -2.73 14.55
N ASP A 27 1.15 -3.38 15.20
CA ASP A 27 1.46 -3.11 16.61
C ASP A 27 2.11 -1.72 16.81
N SER A 28 2.73 -1.18 15.75
CA SER A 28 3.39 0.13 15.77
C SER A 28 3.48 0.78 14.39
N ALA A 29 3.79 2.09 14.38
CA ALA A 29 4.05 2.82 13.14
C ALA A 29 5.33 2.36 12.41
N GLU A 30 6.35 1.90 13.15
CA GLU A 30 7.56 1.32 12.54
C GLU A 30 7.25 -0.01 11.85
N GLU A 31 6.46 -0.89 12.48
CA GLU A 31 6.05 -2.16 11.88
C GLU A 31 5.22 -1.95 10.60
N TYR A 32 4.34 -0.95 10.61
CA TYR A 32 3.58 -0.56 9.42
C TYR A 32 4.47 -0.02 8.31
N ASP A 33 5.45 0.82 8.64
CA ASP A 33 6.43 1.36 7.67
C ASP A 33 7.24 0.23 7.01
N GLU A 34 7.84 -0.65 7.82
CA GLU A 34 8.60 -1.81 7.32
C GLU A 34 7.74 -2.68 6.40
N TRP A 35 6.51 -2.99 6.81
CA TRP A 35 5.57 -3.75 6.00
C TRP A 35 5.25 -3.05 4.67
N LEU A 36 4.97 -1.75 4.70
CA LEU A 36 4.58 -1.01 3.49
C LEU A 36 5.76 -0.93 2.50
N GLN A 37 6.98 -0.72 2.99
CA GLN A 37 8.19 -0.73 2.17
C GLN A 37 8.40 -2.10 1.51
N GLU A 38 8.34 -3.20 2.27
CA GLU A 38 8.46 -4.55 1.72
C GLU A 38 7.32 -4.87 0.75
N PHE A 39 6.11 -4.43 1.06
CA PHE A 39 4.94 -4.65 0.24
C PHE A 39 5.09 -3.97 -1.12
N CYS A 40 5.45 -2.68 -1.16
CA CYS A 40 5.64 -1.92 -2.40
C CYS A 40 6.88 -2.37 -3.20
N GLN A 41 7.89 -2.95 -2.57
CA GLN A 41 9.04 -3.54 -3.30
C GLN A 41 8.67 -4.82 -4.03
N ASN A 42 7.76 -5.61 -3.46
CA ASN A 42 7.40 -6.92 -4.00
C ASN A 42 6.10 -6.89 -4.81
N ASN A 43 5.23 -5.91 -4.62
CA ASN A 43 3.90 -5.83 -5.23
C ASN A 43 3.73 -4.53 -6.01
N THR A 44 2.73 -4.51 -6.88
CA THR A 44 2.36 -3.32 -7.64
C THR A 44 0.98 -2.88 -7.22
N ILE A 45 0.85 -1.65 -6.75
CA ILE A 45 -0.44 -1.03 -6.43
C ILE A 45 -0.85 -0.20 -7.62
N THR A 46 -2.09 -0.37 -8.07
CA THR A 46 -2.70 0.53 -9.06
C THR A 46 -3.98 1.13 -8.52
N VAL A 47 -4.19 2.43 -8.76
CA VAL A 47 -5.44 3.12 -8.45
C VAL A 47 -5.95 3.78 -9.71
N ASP A 48 -7.17 3.43 -10.14
CA ASP A 48 -7.75 3.92 -11.40
C ASP A 48 -6.83 3.72 -12.63
N GLY A 49 -6.00 2.67 -12.60
CA GLY A 49 -5.05 2.34 -13.66
C GLY A 49 -3.71 3.07 -13.57
N GLU A 50 -3.50 3.96 -12.59
CA GLU A 50 -2.20 4.58 -12.31
C GLU A 50 -1.42 3.74 -11.30
N GLU A 51 -0.12 3.51 -11.52
CA GLU A 51 0.77 2.80 -10.57
C GLU A 51 1.14 3.74 -9.41
N TRP A 52 1.06 3.24 -8.18
CA TRP A 52 1.32 3.98 -6.96
C TRP A 52 2.53 3.38 -6.24
N ASP A 53 3.42 4.24 -5.76
CA ASP A 53 4.61 3.83 -5.04
C ASP A 53 4.44 3.88 -3.51
N TYR A 54 5.53 3.59 -2.81
CA TYR A 54 5.57 3.63 -1.35
C TYR A 54 5.20 5.01 -0.79
N TRP A 55 5.73 6.09 -1.37
CA TRP A 55 5.49 7.45 -0.88
C TRP A 55 4.05 7.87 -1.12
N ASP A 56 3.49 7.55 -2.29
CA ASP A 56 2.07 7.81 -2.58
C ASP A 56 1.16 7.13 -1.54
N CYS A 57 1.50 5.89 -1.12
CA CYS A 57 0.75 5.16 -0.11
C CYS A 57 0.97 5.73 1.31
N TRP A 58 2.20 6.15 1.64
CA TRP A 58 2.54 6.71 2.93
C TRP A 58 1.80 8.02 3.21
N GLU A 59 1.66 8.90 2.21
CA GLU A 59 0.96 10.19 2.36
C GLU A 59 -0.56 10.07 2.60
N LEU A 60 -1.16 8.89 2.40
CA LEU A 60 -2.60 8.66 2.61
C LEU A 60 -3.01 8.36 4.06
N ILE A 61 -2.07 7.92 4.89
CA ILE A 61 -2.28 7.53 6.29
C ILE A 61 -2.35 8.77 7.17
#